data_AF-A0A0F7CTI9-F1
#
_entry.id   AF-A0A0F7CTI9-F1
#
_cell.length_a   1.000
_cell.length_b   1.000
_cell.length_c   1.000
_cell.angle_alpha   90.00
_cell.angle_beta   90.00
_cell.angle_gamma   90.00
#
_symmetry.space_group_name_H-M   'P 1'
#
loop_
_entity.id
_entity.type
_entity.pdbx_description
1 polymer ?
#
loop_
_entity_poly.entity_id
_entity_poly.type
_entity_poly.pdbx_seq_one_letter_code
_entity_poly.pdbx_strand_id
1 'polypeptide(L)'
;MEFTLTQQFAEDRFRGTTPVAYSTNSQHTDEGRTFVWAWTQWFERLEGDTGAVAFIPVAETEAELDTWLARQGLRNLDNISSSHFGIRVIEEFLEQVPLYPGEQESSDEKPFSEQNPGEDLEHY
;
A
#
# COMPACT_ATOMS: atom_id res chain seq x y z
N MET A 1 -26.49 -15.67 -2.24
CA MET A 1 -25.11 -15.31 -2.55
C MET A 1 -24.66 -14.36 -1.47
N GLU A 2 -23.91 -14.86 -0.50
CA GLU A 2 -23.34 -14.07 0.59
C GLU A 2 -22.04 -13.45 0.08
N PHE A 3 -22.10 -12.18 -0.28
CA PHE A 3 -20.90 -11.39 -0.56
C PHE A 3 -20.28 -11.04 0.79
N THR A 4 -19.09 -11.58 1.08
CA THR A 4 -18.32 -11.24 2.28
C THR A 4 -18.14 -9.73 2.33
N LEU A 5 -18.43 -9.10 3.49
CA LEU A 5 -18.37 -7.65 3.70
C LEU A 5 -17.13 -7.04 3.02
N THR A 6 -15.96 -7.66 3.20
CA THR A 6 -14.67 -7.25 2.64
C THR A 6 -14.67 -6.94 1.13
N GLN A 7 -15.51 -7.61 0.34
CA GLN A 7 -15.59 -7.44 -1.11
C GLN A 7 -16.37 -6.16 -1.50
N GLN A 8 -17.48 -5.86 -0.80
CA GLN A 8 -18.26 -4.63 -1.02
C GLN A 8 -17.49 -3.36 -0.62
N PHE A 9 -16.66 -3.44 0.43
CA PHE A 9 -15.83 -2.30 0.85
C PHE A 9 -14.69 -2.00 -0.13
N ALA A 10 -14.15 -3.01 -0.82
CA ALA A 10 -13.17 -2.79 -1.88
C ALA A 10 -13.81 -2.10 -3.10
N GLU A 11 -15.04 -2.45 -3.48
CA GLU A 11 -15.70 -1.85 -4.64
C GLU A 11 -15.99 -0.34 -4.45
N ASP A 12 -16.41 0.09 -3.26
CA ASP A 12 -16.65 1.52 -2.97
C ASP A 12 -15.32 2.30 -2.80
N ARG A 13 -14.34 1.72 -2.09
CA ARG A 13 -13.04 2.35 -1.82
C ARG A 13 -12.24 2.63 -3.09
N PHE A 14 -12.41 1.82 -4.14
CA PHE A 14 -11.65 1.92 -5.39
C PHE A 14 -12.46 2.44 -6.59
N ARG A 15 -13.59 3.14 -6.35
CA ARG A 15 -14.46 3.67 -7.42
C ARG A 15 -14.90 2.58 -8.42
N GLY A 16 -15.10 1.35 -7.95
CA GLY A 16 -15.43 0.19 -8.77
C GLY A 16 -14.25 -0.47 -9.48
N THR A 17 -13.00 -0.08 -9.19
CA THR A 17 -11.80 -0.75 -9.73
C THR A 17 -11.26 -1.78 -8.74
N THR A 18 -10.91 -2.98 -9.19
CA THR A 18 -10.25 -3.97 -8.33
C THR A 18 -8.74 -3.76 -8.42
N PRO A 19 -8.00 -3.65 -7.29
CA PRO A 19 -6.55 -3.59 -7.35
C PRO A 19 -5.97 -4.83 -8.03
N VAL A 20 -4.98 -4.64 -8.89
CA VAL A 20 -4.35 -5.70 -9.68
C VAL A 20 -2.86 -5.71 -9.41
N ALA A 21 -2.32 -6.87 -9.04
CA ALA A 21 -0.90 -7.06 -8.77
C ALA A 21 -0.14 -7.55 -10.01
N TYR A 22 1.04 -6.98 -10.21
CA TYR A 22 1.96 -7.28 -11.29
C TYR A 22 3.37 -7.52 -10.75
N SER A 23 4.17 -8.30 -11.47
CA SER A 23 5.59 -8.51 -11.16
C SER A 23 6.45 -8.42 -12.42
N THR A 24 7.67 -7.92 -12.28
CA THR A 24 8.68 -7.99 -13.36
C THR A 24 9.29 -9.39 -13.49
N ASN A 25 9.05 -10.28 -12.52
CA ASN A 25 9.44 -11.69 -12.57
C ASN A 25 8.34 -12.54 -11.93
N SER A 26 7.47 -13.10 -12.76
CA SER A 26 6.38 -13.97 -12.32
C SER A 26 6.84 -15.35 -11.82
N GLN A 27 8.05 -15.78 -12.18
CA GLN A 27 8.61 -17.07 -11.76
C GLN A 27 9.33 -16.97 -10.41
N HIS A 28 9.98 -15.83 -10.14
CA HIS A 28 10.68 -15.54 -8.88
C HIS A 28 10.26 -14.16 -8.38
N THR A 29 9.14 -14.12 -7.66
CA THR A 29 8.53 -12.86 -7.19
C THR A 29 9.35 -12.15 -6.12
N ASP A 30 10.25 -12.87 -5.44
CA ASP A 30 11.23 -12.34 -4.48
C ASP A 30 12.43 -11.67 -5.16
N GLU A 31 12.78 -12.09 -6.38
CA GLU A 31 13.83 -11.48 -7.20
C GLU A 31 13.28 -10.36 -8.10
N GLY A 32 11.96 -10.37 -8.32
CA GLY A 32 11.24 -9.39 -9.13
C GLY A 32 10.74 -8.20 -8.30
N ARG A 33 10.45 -7.11 -9.01
CA ARG A 33 9.76 -5.96 -8.42
C ARG A 33 8.26 -6.14 -8.58
N THR A 34 7.52 -5.79 -7.55
CA THR A 34 6.08 -6.00 -7.48
C THR A 34 5.35 -4.67 -7.52
N PHE A 35 4.29 -4.61 -8.30
CA PHE A 35 3.51 -3.40 -8.54
C PHE A 35 2.03 -3.67 -8.33
N VAL A 36 1.29 -2.66 -7.89
CA VAL A 36 -0.16 -2.68 -7.79
C VAL A 36 -0.73 -1.53 -8.60
N TRP A 37 -1.67 -1.84 -9.50
CA TRP A 37 -2.51 -0.85 -10.15
C TRP A 37 -3.77 -0.65 -9.33
N ALA A 38 -3.99 0.57 -8.83
CA ALA A 38 -5.16 0.93 -8.04
C ALA A 38 -5.45 2.42 -8.16
N TRP A 39 -6.72 2.83 -8.07
CA TRP A 39 -7.09 4.26 -8.09
C TRP A 39 -6.48 5.04 -9.26
N THR A 40 -6.42 4.43 -10.44
CA THR A 40 -5.79 5.04 -11.63
C THR A 40 -4.31 5.41 -11.44
N GLN A 41 -3.59 4.71 -10.57
CA GLN A 41 -2.18 4.94 -10.28
C GLN A 41 -1.44 3.62 -10.00
N TRP A 42 -0.15 3.61 -10.31
CA TRP A 42 0.77 2.51 -10.05
C TRP A 42 1.53 2.73 -8.75
N PHE A 43 1.55 1.70 -7.92
CA PHE A 43 2.30 1.64 -6.68
C PHE A 43 3.34 0.53 -6.75
N GLU A 44 4.56 0.79 -6.32
CA GLU A 44 5.58 -0.23 -6.11
C GLU A 44 5.51 -0.75 -4.67
N ARG A 45 5.54 -2.08 -4.51
CA ARG A 45 5.75 -2.74 -3.21
C ARG A 45 7.24 -2.77 -2.89
N LEU A 46 7.62 -2.17 -1.78
CA LEU A 46 8.97 -2.24 -1.22
C LEU A 46 8.93 -2.96 0.12
N GLU A 47 9.79 -3.96 0.28
CA GLU A 47 9.99 -4.67 1.54
C GLU A 47 11.34 -4.23 2.13
N GLY A 48 11.30 -3.64 3.33
CA GLY A 48 12.50 -3.26 4.08
C GLY A 48 13.15 -4.46 4.76
N ASP A 49 14.38 -4.27 5.25
CA ASP A 49 15.21 -5.34 5.85
C ASP A 49 14.55 -6.07 7.05
N THR A 50 13.57 -5.45 7.69
CA THR A 50 12.81 -6.01 8.82
C THR A 50 11.53 -6.73 8.39
N GLY A 51 11.28 -6.89 7.09
CA GLY A 51 10.03 -7.40 6.53
C GLY A 51 8.88 -6.40 6.57
N ALA A 52 9.16 -5.12 6.85
CA ALA A 52 8.17 -4.06 6.79
C ALA A 52 7.87 -3.72 5.32
N VAL A 53 6.59 -3.72 4.94
CA VAL A 53 6.15 -3.50 3.56
C VAL A 53 5.57 -2.10 3.42
N ALA A 54 5.93 -1.40 2.35
CA ALA A 54 5.39 -0.11 1.98
C ALA A 54 4.99 -0.08 0.50
N PHE A 55 3.98 0.71 0.17
CA PHE A 55 3.55 0.95 -1.21
C PHE A 55 3.77 2.40 -1.61
N ILE A 56 4.63 2.63 -2.60
CA ILE A 56 5.03 3.98 -3.02
C ILE A 56 4.48 4.25 -4.42
N PRO A 57 3.83 5.40 -4.66
CA PRO A 57 3.37 5.77 -5.99
C PRO A 57 4.56 6.00 -6.94
N VAL A 58 4.53 5.38 -8.12
CA VAL A 58 5.62 5.45 -9.11
C VAL A 58 5.20 6.00 -10.46
N ALA A 59 3.92 5.89 -10.83
CA ALA A 59 3.40 6.38 -12.10
C ALA A 59 1.88 6.53 -12.06
N GLU A 60 1.32 7.48 -12.81
CA GLU A 60 -0.13 7.64 -12.97
C GLU A 60 -0.66 6.83 -14.17
N THR A 61 0.20 6.54 -15.14
CA THR A 61 -0.16 5.80 -16.35
C THR A 61 0.77 4.62 -16.63
N GLU A 62 0.29 3.63 -17.38
CA GLU A 62 1.10 2.49 -17.83
C GLU A 62 2.31 2.93 -18.66
N ALA A 63 2.16 3.96 -19.51
CA ALA A 63 3.26 4.48 -20.33
C ALA A 63 4.38 5.12 -19.50
N GLU A 64 4.02 5.79 -18.40
CA GLU A 64 5.00 6.32 -17.45
C GLU A 64 5.70 5.22 -16.69
N LEU A 65 4.96 4.18 -16.25
CA LEU A 65 5.55 3.01 -15.62
C LEU A 65 6.52 2.30 -16.55
N ASP A 66 6.16 2.08 -17.82
CA ASP A 66 7.04 1.47 -18.83
C ASP A 66 8.32 2.29 -19.02
N THR A 67 8.18 3.63 -19.14
CA THR A 67 9.33 4.53 -19.24
C THR A 67 10.23 4.44 -18.02
N TRP A 68 9.66 4.38 -16.82
CA TRP A 68 10.40 4.27 -15.57
C TRP A 68 11.09 2.91 -15.42
N LEU A 69 10.43 1.80 -15.79
CA LEU A 69 11.02 0.46 -15.82
C LEU A 69 12.16 0.37 -16.83
N ALA A 70 11.97 0.93 -18.02
CA ALA A 70 12.97 0.94 -19.08
C ALA A 70 14.26 1.66 -18.66
N ARG A 71 14.18 2.75 -17.87
CA ARG A 71 15.35 3.44 -17.30
C ARG A 71 16.15 2.56 -16.35
N GLN A 72 15.52 1.56 -15.74
CA GLN A 72 16.14 0.61 -14.83
C GLN A 72 16.55 -0.70 -15.51
N GLY A 73 16.39 -0.81 -16.83
CA GLY A 73 16.69 -2.03 -17.59
C GLY A 73 15.69 -3.16 -17.36
N LEU A 74 14.58 -2.89 -16.67
CA LEU A 74 13.49 -3.84 -16.45
C LEU A 74 12.52 -3.74 -17.63
N ARG A 75 12.11 -4.89 -18.14
CA ARG A 75 11.13 -4.98 -19.23
C ARG A 75 10.20 -6.13 -18.93
N ASN A 76 8.91 -5.90 -19.17
CA ASN A 76 7.78 -6.80 -18.92
C ASN A 76 7.25 -6.77 -17.48
N LEU A 77 5.93 -6.73 -17.40
CA LEU A 77 5.11 -6.87 -16.20
C LEU A 77 4.13 -8.01 -16.47
N ASP A 78 4.17 -9.04 -15.65
CA ASP A 78 3.19 -10.11 -15.68
C ASP A 78 2.14 -9.86 -14.60
N ASN A 79 0.86 -10.09 -14.96
CA ASN A 79 -0.21 -10.09 -13.96
C ASN A 79 -0.06 -11.34 -13.07
N ILE A 80 0.13 -11.11 -11.78
CA ILE A 80 0.28 -12.16 -10.77
C ILE A 80 -0.90 -12.21 -9.80
N SER A 81 -2.00 -11.49 -10.06
CA SER A 81 -3.14 -11.33 -9.15
C SER A 81 -3.81 -12.65 -8.78
N SER A 82 -3.74 -13.65 -9.66
CA SER A 82 -4.30 -15.00 -9.41
C SER A 82 -3.34 -15.91 -8.63
N SER A 83 -2.09 -15.50 -8.42
CA SER A 83 -1.10 -16.27 -7.67
C SER A 83 -1.27 -16.05 -6.17
N HIS A 84 -0.88 -17.03 -5.35
CA HIS A 84 -0.91 -16.88 -3.89
C HIS A 84 -0.12 -15.66 -3.40
N PHE A 85 1.02 -15.36 -4.04
CA PHE A 85 1.80 -14.18 -3.71
C PHE A 85 1.05 -12.89 -4.10
N GLY A 86 0.48 -12.82 -5.31
CA GLY A 86 -0.28 -11.64 -5.74
C GLY A 86 -1.53 -11.37 -4.90
N ILE A 87 -2.22 -12.42 -4.43
CA ILE A 87 -3.34 -12.28 -3.49
C ILE A 87 -2.86 -11.62 -2.19
N ARG A 88 -1.75 -12.10 -1.61
CA ARG A 88 -1.17 -11.50 -0.40
C ARG A 88 -0.75 -10.05 -0.61
N VAL A 89 -0.13 -9.74 -1.75
CA VAL A 89 0.26 -8.35 -2.08
C VAL A 89 -0.95 -7.43 -2.14
N ILE A 90 -2.06 -7.89 -2.71
CA ILE A 90 -3.31 -7.13 -2.76
C ILE A 90 -3.88 -6.96 -1.35
N GLU A 91 -3.86 -8.00 -0.51
CA GLU A 91 -4.29 -7.89 0.90
C GLU A 91 -3.43 -6.89 1.68
N GLU A 92 -2.10 -6.99 1.59
CA GLU A 92 -1.14 -6.04 2.21
C GLU A 92 -1.43 -4.60 1.77
N PHE A 93 -1.69 -4.40 0.47
CA PHE A 93 -2.03 -3.09 -0.08
C PHE A 93 -3.34 -2.56 0.51
N LEU A 94 -4.37 -3.40 0.58
CA LEU A 94 -5.68 -3.03 1.13
C LEU A 94 -5.65 -2.71 2.62
N GLU A 95 -4.75 -3.33 3.39
CA GLU A 95 -4.54 -3.05 4.81
C GLU A 95 -3.84 -1.71 5.06
N GLN A 96 -2.95 -1.30 4.15
CA GLN A 96 -2.19 -0.04 4.28
C GLN A 96 -2.91 1.17 3.67
N VAL A 97 -3.84 0.94 2.75
CA VAL A 97 -4.61 2.00 2.14
C VAL A 97 -5.56 2.64 3.17
N PRO A 98 -5.45 3.96 3.42
CA PRO A 98 -6.36 4.64 4.33
C PRO A 98 -7.81 4.47 3.84
N LEU A 99 -8.72 4.22 4.79
CA LEU A 99 -10.11 3.82 4.52
C LEU A 99 -10.87 4.83 3.63
N TYR A 100 -10.40 6.08 3.54
CA TYR A 100 -10.90 7.15 2.67
C TYR A 100 -9.75 7.98 2.07
N PRO A 101 -9.81 8.39 0.78
CA PRO A 101 -8.84 9.28 0.13
C PRO A 101 -8.97 10.75 0.58
N GLY A 102 -9.21 10.97 1.88
CA GLY A 102 -9.34 12.28 2.52
C GLY A 102 -8.97 12.29 4.00
N GLU A 103 -8.72 11.12 4.60
CA GLU A 103 -8.21 11.00 5.97
C GLU A 103 -6.76 10.53 5.90
N GLN A 104 -5.88 11.44 5.44
CA GLN A 104 -4.64 11.59 6.18
C GLN A 104 -5.08 12.04 7.58
N GLU A 105 -5.41 11.10 8.47
CA GLU A 105 -5.27 11.36 9.89
C GLU A 105 -3.81 11.77 10.02
N SER A 106 -3.63 13.08 10.12
CA SER A 106 -2.40 13.68 10.54
C SER A 106 -2.10 12.96 11.84
N SER A 107 -1.12 12.07 11.84
CA SER A 107 -0.45 11.71 13.08
C SER A 107 0.29 12.99 13.50
N ASP A 108 -0.49 13.96 13.98
CA ASP A 108 -0.07 15.01 14.88
C ASP A 108 0.21 14.25 16.19
N GLU A 109 1.29 13.47 16.16
CA GLU A 109 1.98 13.10 17.37
C GLU A 109 2.43 14.43 17.96
N LYS A 110 1.54 15.03 18.76
CA LYS A 110 1.89 16.12 19.65
C LYS A 110 3.17 15.68 20.34
N PRO A 111 4.28 16.41 20.20
CA PRO A 111 5.46 16.09 20.99
C PRO A 111 5.00 16.09 22.43
N PHE A 112 5.22 14.96 23.12
CA PHE A 112 4.92 14.77 24.54
C PHE A 112 5.20 16.06 25.30
N SER A 113 4.15 16.84 25.57
CA SER A 113 4.25 18.07 26.33
C SER A 113 4.20 17.66 27.79
N GLU A 114 5.36 17.75 28.44
CA GLU A 114 5.56 17.87 29.89
C GLU A 114 4.48 17.26 30.79
N GLN A 115 4.71 16.03 31.25
CA GLN A 115 4.17 15.62 32.54
C GLN A 115 4.95 16.34 33.65
N ASN A 116 4.39 17.43 34.15
CA ASN A 116 4.48 17.79 35.57
C ASN A 116 3.18 18.51 35.96
N PRO A 117 2.35 17.85 36.78
CA PRO A 117 1.93 18.54 37.99
C PRO A 117 1.90 17.57 39.17
N GLY A 118 3.01 17.49 39.89
CA GLY A 118 3.01 17.13 41.30
C GLY A 118 2.63 18.36 42.13
N GLU A 119 1.39 18.84 41.98
CA GLU A 119 0.74 19.65 43.01
C GLU A 119 -0.05 18.69 43.89
N ASP A 120 0.58 18.24 44.98
CA ASP A 120 -0.10 17.61 46.11
C ASP A 120 0.27 18.37 47.39
N LEU A 121 -0.68 19.23 47.77
CA LEU A 121 -1.14 19.56 49.12
C LEU A 121 -0.13 19.98 50.21
N GLU A 122 -0.28 21.26 50.57
CA GLU A 122 -0.44 21.78 51.94
C GLU A 122 -0.07 20.83 53.10
N HIS A 123 1.05 21.08 53.76
CA HIS A 123 1.27 20.68 55.15
C HIS A 123 1.83 21.87 55.94
N TYR A 124 1.01 22.38 56.86
CA TYR A 124 1.37 23.26 57.97
C TYR A 124 2.33 22.57 58.94
#